data_AF-A0A932XHB6-F1
#
_entry.id   AF-A0A932XHB6-F1
#
_cell.length_a   1.000
_cell.length_b   1.000
_cell.length_c   1.000
_cell.angle_alpha   90.00
_cell.angle_beta   90.00
_cell.angle_gamma   90.00
#
_symmetry.space_group_name_H-M   'P 1'
#
loop_
_entity.id
_entity.type
_entity.pdbx_description
1 polymer ?
#
loop_
_entity_poly.entity_id
_entity_poly.type
_entity_poly.pdbx_seq_one_letter_code
_entity_poly.pdbx_strand_id
1 'polypeptide(L)' 'GIYGMNFRFMPELEWTFGYPFGLGLMVAAVGLVWLLFRRRDWL' A
#
# COMPACT_ATOMS: atom_id res chain seq x y z
N GLY A 1 32.42 1.77 1.04
CA GLY A 1 30.98 2.08 1.05
C GLY A 1 30.35 1.42 -0.14
N ILE A 2 29.50 0.42 0.06
CA ILE A 2 28.63 -0.07 -1.02
C ILE A 2 27.30 -0.40 -0.33
N TYR A 3 26.57 0.66 0.02
CA TYR A 3 25.11 0.59 0.04
C TYR A 3 24.69 0.29 -1.41
N GLY A 4 24.87 -0.98 -1.80
CA GLY A 4 24.47 -1.55 -3.07
C GLY A 4 22.96 -1.70 -3.05
N MET A 5 22.31 -0.55 -2.96
CA MET A 5 20.91 -0.36 -3.24
C MET A 5 20.64 -1.01 -4.60
N ASN A 6 19.85 -2.09 -4.60
CA ASN A 6 19.35 -2.88 -5.75
C ASN A 6 18.47 -2.05 -6.72
N PHE A 7 18.89 -0.85 -7.11
CA PHE A 7 18.09 0.12 -7.88
C PHE A 7 18.43 0.10 -9.36
N ARG A 8 19.20 -0.88 -9.84
CA ARG A 8 19.56 -1.02 -11.26
C ARG A 8 18.47 -1.73 -12.08
N PHE A 9 17.56 -2.45 -11.42
CA PHE A 9 16.43 -3.15 -12.04
C PHE A 9 15.26 -3.09 -11.06
N MET A 10 14.66 -1.91 -10.92
CA MET A 10 13.38 -1.75 -10.22
C MET A 10 12.27 -1.51 -11.27
N PRO A 11 11.82 -2.58 -11.99
CA PRO A 11 10.68 -2.47 -12.90
C PRO A 11 9.36 -2.19 -12.16
N GLU A 12 9.35 -2.20 -10.82
CA GLU A 12 8.14 -1.92 -10.04
C GLU A 12 7.69 -0.44 -10.12
N LEU A 13 8.58 0.47 -10.55
CA LEU A 13 8.29 1.90 -10.73
C LEU A 13 7.75 2.25 -12.12
N GLU A 14 7.86 1.35 -13.12
CA GLU A 14 7.26 1.53 -14.45
C GLU A 14 5.74 1.35 -14.43
N TRP A 15 5.19 0.81 -13.35
CA TRP A 15 3.76 0.68 -13.17
C TRP A 15 3.14 2.05 -12.87
N THR A 16 2.70 2.74 -13.92
CA THR A 16 1.96 4.01 -13.82
C THR A 16 0.71 3.88 -12.92
N PHE A 17 0.13 2.68 -12.85
CA PHE A 17 -0.97 2.35 -11.94
C PHE A 17 -0.53 1.85 -10.56
N GLY A 18 0.75 1.59 -10.32
CA GLY A 18 1.27 1.12 -9.04
C GLY A 18 1.08 2.16 -7.92
N TYR A 19 1.22 3.45 -8.25
CA TYR A 19 0.97 4.53 -7.30
C TYR A 19 -0.50 4.61 -6.84
N PRO A 20 -1.50 4.73 -7.74
CA PRO A 20 -2.90 4.73 -7.32
C PRO A 20 -3.35 3.38 -6.73
N PHE A 21 -2.78 2.25 -7.18
CA PHE A 21 -3.07 0.94 -6.61
C PHE A 21 -2.55 0.81 -5.18
N GLY A 22 -1.32 1.24 -4.90
CA GLY A 22 -0.76 1.28 -3.55
C GLY A 22 -1.55 2.20 -2.62
N LEU A 23 -1.95 3.38 -3.11
CA LEU A 23 -2.82 4.29 -2.38
C LEU A 23 -4.19 3.65 -2.08
N GLY A 24 -4.78 2.98 -3.08
CA GLY A 24 -6.03 2.24 -2.94
C GLY A 24 -5.93 1.13 -1.90
N LEU A 25 -4.83 0.38 -1.86
CA LEU A 25 -4.58 -0.65 -0.85
C LEU A 25 -4.45 -0.08 0.56
N MET A 26 -3.77 1.07 0.74
CA MET A 26 -3.68 1.74 2.04
C MET A 26 -5.07 2.15 2.56
N VAL A 27 -5.86 2.80 1.72
CA VAL A 27 -7.22 3.22 2.08
C VAL A 27 -8.13 2.03 2.32
N ALA A 28 -8.02 0.98 1.49
CA ALA A 28 -8.80 -0.24 1.65
C ALA A 28 -8.45 -0.97 2.95
N ALA A 29 -7.17 -1.04 3.33
CA ALA A 29 -6.76 -1.66 4.59
C ALA A 29 -7.35 -0.93 5.80
N VAL A 30 -7.22 0.40 5.84
CA VAL A 30 -7.80 1.22 6.92
C VAL A 30 -9.33 1.13 6.94
N GLY A 31 -9.96 1.20 5.76
CA GLY A 31 -11.40 1.10 5.61
C GLY A 31 -11.95 -0.27 6.03
N LEU A 32 -11.25 -1.36 5.71
CA LEU A 32 -11.63 -2.72 6.11
C LEU A 32 -11.61 -2.86 7.63
N VAL A 33 -10.54 -2.38 8.27
CA VAL A 33 -10.40 -2.35 9.72
C VAL A 33 -11.52 -1.52 10.33
N TRP A 34 -11.75 -0.30 9.84
CA TRP A 34 -12.83 0.58 10.31
C TRP A 34 -14.22 -0.06 10.16
N LEU A 35 -14.50 -0.71 9.03
CA LEU A 35 -15.77 -1.42 8.81
C LEU A 35 -15.94 -2.61 9.76
N LEU A 36 -14.87 -3.36 10.03
CA LEU A 36 -14.90 -4.47 10.98
C LEU A 36 -15.18 -3.98 12.41
N PHE A 37 -14.53 -2.90 12.84
CA PHE A 37 -14.80 -2.26 14.13
C PHE A 37 -16.21 -1.68 14.19
N ARG A 38 -16.68 -1.02 13.12
CA ARG A 38 -18.04 -0.48 13.02
C ARG A 38 -19.11 -1.57 13.11
N ARG A 39 -18.90 -2.73 12.47
CA ARG A 39 -19.86 -3.85 12.51
C ARG A 39 -19.97 -4.51 13.88
N ARG A 40 -19.04 -4.26 14.79
CA ARG A 40 -19.08 -4.81 16.13
C ARG A 40 -19.72 -3.88 17.14
N ASP A 41 -20.19 -2.68 16.75
CA ASP A 41 -20.67 -1.63 17.66
C ASP A 41 -19.66 -1.34 18.80
N TRP A 42 -18.36 -1.42 18.48
CA TRP A 42 -17.27 -1.17 19.43
C TRP A 42 -16.80 0.28 19.45
N LEU A 43 -17.46 1.18 18.71
CA LEU A 43 -17.22 2.63 18.71
C LEU A 43 -18.51 3.38 19.06
#